data_AF-A0A2N2IPP2-F1
#
_entry.id   AF-A0A2N2IPP2-F1
#
_cell.length_a   1.000
_cell.length_b   1.000
_cell.length_c   1.000
_cell.angle_alpha   90.00
_cell.angle_beta   90.00
_cell.angle_gamma   90.00
#
_symmetry.space_group_name_H-M   'P 1'
#
loop_
_entity.id
_entity.type
_entity.pdbx_description
1 polymer ?
#
loop_
_entity_poly.entity_id
_entity_poly.type
_entity_poly.pdbx_seq_one_letter_code
_entity_poly.pdbx_strand_id
1 'polypeptide(L)'
;MFRKSMMMLILVSLVGCDDGGSSKNLCETTFDKVDSCGMLTDGVYDCRDFSSSAEDRCMANCILDASCAVLEDAMCNNVQGTTLQTCMNACDDAVGTFTCDDGDEISMSWKCDGEEDCLDGSDEVGCPEPEMFACGDGEEVLADFECDGEADCANGADEEGCPDYAQFTCP
;
A
#
# COMPACT_ATOMS: atom_id res chain seq x y z
N MET A 1 4.68 18.84 -9.25
CA MET A 1 5.49 17.93 -8.41
C MET A 1 4.84 16.58 -8.53
N PHE A 2 5.42 15.67 -9.31
CA PHE A 2 5.07 14.24 -9.23
C PHE A 2 5.41 13.85 -7.79
N ARG A 3 4.39 13.80 -6.91
CA ARG A 3 4.61 13.58 -5.48
C ARG A 3 5.31 12.23 -5.38
N LYS A 4 6.47 12.24 -4.73
CA LYS A 4 7.42 11.13 -4.56
C LYS A 4 6.82 9.90 -3.86
N SER A 5 5.52 9.89 -3.56
CA SER A 5 4.86 8.90 -2.72
C SER A 5 4.06 7.84 -3.48
N MET A 6 4.20 7.70 -4.81
CA MET A 6 3.39 6.69 -5.54
C MET A 6 4.23 5.67 -6.31
N MET A 7 5.50 5.98 -6.60
CA MET A 7 6.46 5.03 -7.20
C MET A 7 7.29 4.27 -6.15
N MET A 8 7.08 4.54 -4.86
CA MET A 8 7.84 3.91 -3.77
C MET A 8 6.94 3.37 -2.64
N LEU A 9 5.63 3.33 -2.88
CA LEU A 9 4.58 3.02 -1.88
C LEU A 9 3.59 2.03 -2.49
N ILE A 10 4.11 0.85 -2.86
CA ILE A 10 3.29 -0.37 -2.92
C ILE A 10 3.54 -1.21 -1.66
N LEU A 11 4.12 -0.62 -0.60
CA LEU A 11 4.51 -1.39 0.60
C LEU A 11 4.20 -0.77 1.96
N VAL A 12 3.51 0.37 2.09
CA VAL A 12 3.20 0.85 3.44
C VAL A 12 1.85 1.59 3.49
N SER A 13 0.99 1.07 4.37
CA SER A 13 -0.18 1.67 5.04
C SER A 13 -1.48 1.86 4.25
N LEU A 14 -2.50 1.07 4.61
CA LEU A 14 -3.67 1.51 5.41
C LEU A 14 -4.76 0.40 5.48
N VAL A 15 -5.02 -0.08 6.72
CA VAL A 15 -6.26 -0.63 7.32
C VAL A 15 -6.99 -1.82 6.64
N GLY A 16 -6.75 -3.02 7.21
CA GLY A 16 -7.72 -3.95 7.83
C GLY A 16 -8.97 -4.47 7.08
N CYS A 17 -8.98 -5.76 6.72
CA CYS A 17 -9.91 -6.82 7.24
C CYS A 17 -9.92 -8.13 6.40
N ASP A 18 -9.45 -9.21 7.04
CA ASP A 18 -9.95 -10.59 7.21
C ASP A 18 -10.37 -11.57 6.07
N ASP A 19 -10.04 -12.83 6.39
CA ASP A 19 -10.74 -14.11 6.23
C ASP A 19 -10.46 -15.00 5.00
N GLY A 20 -9.80 -16.12 5.29
CA GLY A 20 -9.33 -17.12 4.34
C GLY A 20 -10.41 -17.75 3.46
N GLY A 21 -10.05 -18.03 2.19
CA GLY A 21 -10.91 -18.80 1.30
C GLY A 21 -10.54 -18.84 -0.18
N SER A 22 -9.50 -19.59 -0.56
CA SER A 22 -9.40 -20.43 -1.79
C SER A 22 -9.89 -19.91 -3.16
N SER A 23 -9.86 -18.61 -3.42
CA SER A 23 -9.72 -18.03 -4.77
C SER A 23 -8.53 -17.09 -4.66
N LYS A 24 -7.53 -17.16 -5.57
CA LYS A 24 -6.41 -16.20 -5.53
C LYS A 24 -7.02 -14.80 -5.46
N ASN A 25 -6.77 -14.09 -4.37
CA ASN A 25 -7.30 -12.76 -4.18
C ASN A 25 -6.56 -11.80 -5.15
N LEU A 26 -7.07 -10.56 -5.28
CA LEU A 26 -6.49 -9.59 -6.20
C LEU A 26 -5.01 -9.31 -5.88
N CYS A 27 -4.66 -9.34 -4.59
CA CYS A 27 -3.27 -9.22 -4.13
C CYS A 27 -2.37 -10.29 -4.76
N GLU A 28 -2.67 -11.58 -4.55
CA GLU A 28 -1.86 -12.69 -5.08
C GLU A 28 -1.73 -12.60 -6.61
N THR A 29 -2.81 -12.23 -7.30
CA THR A 29 -2.80 -12.10 -8.77
C THR A 29 -1.89 -10.96 -9.24
N THR A 30 -1.86 -9.87 -8.49
CA THR A 30 -1.04 -8.69 -8.79
C THR A 30 0.44 -8.99 -8.51
N PHE A 31 0.75 -9.63 -7.38
CA PHE A 31 2.14 -10.03 -7.08
C PHE A 31 2.64 -11.11 -8.03
N ASP A 32 1.82 -12.10 -8.43
CA ASP A 32 2.18 -13.07 -9.47
C ASP A 32 2.58 -12.38 -10.80
N LYS A 33 1.92 -11.27 -11.15
CA LYS A 33 2.27 -10.49 -12.34
C LYS A 33 3.66 -9.85 -12.20
N VAL A 34 3.94 -9.23 -11.05
CA VAL A 34 5.23 -8.59 -10.78
C VAL A 34 6.36 -9.63 -10.71
N ASP A 35 6.11 -10.77 -10.06
CA ASP A 35 7.01 -11.94 -10.02
C ASP A 35 7.30 -12.47 -11.43
N SER A 36 6.29 -12.58 -12.29
CA SER A 36 6.48 -13.04 -13.67
C SER A 36 7.39 -12.13 -14.52
N CYS A 37 7.60 -10.89 -14.07
CA CYS A 37 8.53 -9.94 -14.66
C CYS A 37 9.95 -10.01 -14.06
N GLY A 38 10.18 -10.90 -13.10
CA GLY A 38 11.47 -11.08 -12.42
C GLY A 38 11.79 -10.00 -11.39
N MET A 39 10.76 -9.34 -10.85
CA MET A 39 10.93 -8.21 -9.92
C MET A 39 10.64 -8.57 -8.45
N LEU A 40 10.48 -9.86 -8.14
CA LEU A 40 10.34 -10.37 -6.77
C LEU A 40 11.33 -11.52 -6.53
N THR A 41 11.76 -11.69 -5.28
CA THR A 41 12.46 -12.89 -4.84
C THR A 41 11.47 -14.00 -4.51
N ASP A 42 11.96 -15.25 -4.43
CA ASP A 42 11.16 -16.35 -3.85
C ASP A 42 10.70 -15.97 -2.43
N GLY A 43 9.44 -16.25 -2.10
CA GLY A 43 8.88 -15.96 -0.78
C GLY A 43 7.34 -15.98 -0.77
N VAL A 44 6.76 -15.60 0.37
CA VAL A 44 5.33 -15.37 0.56
C VAL A 44 5.01 -13.91 0.21
N TYR A 45 3.90 -13.65 -0.47
CA TYR A 45 3.46 -12.28 -0.70
C TYR A 45 2.81 -11.72 0.56
N ASP A 46 3.24 -10.52 0.97
CA ASP A 46 2.53 -9.78 1.99
C ASP A 46 1.30 -9.11 1.36
N CYS A 47 0.13 -9.47 1.86
CA CYS A 47 -1.16 -8.99 1.37
C CYS A 47 -1.96 -8.26 2.45
N ARG A 48 -1.36 -7.98 3.61
CA ARG A 48 -2.04 -7.36 4.75
C ARG A 48 -2.59 -5.97 4.40
N ASP A 49 -1.88 -5.22 3.59
CA ASP A 49 -2.28 -3.88 3.11
C ASP A 49 -3.16 -3.87 1.87
N PHE A 50 -3.47 -5.03 1.29
CA PHE A 50 -4.26 -5.09 0.07
C PHE A 50 -5.75 -4.97 0.39
N SER A 51 -6.20 -3.75 0.63
CA SER A 51 -7.61 -3.40 0.66
C SER A 51 -8.23 -3.76 -0.71
N SER A 52 -9.42 -4.36 -0.74
CA SER A 52 -10.10 -4.70 -2.01
C SER A 52 -11.00 -3.56 -2.49
N SER A 53 -10.66 -2.32 -2.16
CA SER A 53 -11.44 -1.12 -2.48
C SER A 53 -11.59 -0.91 -3.99
N ALA A 54 -12.44 0.04 -4.39
CA ALA A 54 -12.56 0.37 -5.82
C ALA A 54 -11.27 0.93 -6.42
N GLU A 55 -10.49 1.64 -5.61
CA GLU A 55 -9.21 2.21 -5.96
C GLU A 55 -8.15 1.12 -6.15
N ASP A 56 -7.99 0.25 -5.16
CA ASP A 56 -7.00 -0.85 -5.22
C ASP A 56 -7.27 -1.79 -6.38
N ARG A 57 -8.55 -2.07 -6.66
CA ARG A 57 -8.95 -2.81 -7.86
C ARG A 57 -8.55 -2.08 -9.13
N CYS A 58 -8.68 -0.76 -9.18
CA CYS A 58 -8.27 0.02 -10.35
C CYS A 58 -6.75 -0.01 -10.53
N MET A 59 -6.00 0.29 -9.47
CA MET A 59 -4.54 0.31 -9.49
C MET A 59 -3.94 -1.06 -9.80
N ALA A 60 -4.47 -2.14 -9.21
CA ALA A 60 -4.06 -3.49 -9.54
C ALA A 60 -4.31 -3.83 -11.01
N ASN A 61 -5.45 -3.44 -11.59
CA ASN A 61 -5.68 -3.62 -13.01
C ASN A 61 -4.66 -2.87 -13.87
N CYS A 62 -4.20 -1.68 -13.46
CA CYS A 62 -3.10 -0.99 -14.13
C CYS A 62 -1.81 -1.81 -14.15
N ILE A 63 -1.47 -2.49 -13.05
CA ILE A 63 -0.29 -3.36 -12.94
C ILE A 63 -0.48 -4.63 -13.80
N LEU A 64 -1.66 -5.26 -13.74
CA LEU A 64 -1.99 -6.47 -14.49
C LEU A 64 -1.93 -6.24 -16.01
N ASP A 65 -2.42 -5.09 -16.48
CA ASP A 65 -2.44 -4.70 -17.90
C ASP A 65 -1.09 -4.17 -18.42
N ALA A 66 -0.18 -3.78 -17.53
CA ALA A 66 1.14 -3.27 -17.93
C ALA A 66 2.03 -4.39 -18.49
N SER A 67 2.93 -4.02 -19.41
CA SER A 67 4.02 -4.92 -19.84
C SER A 67 5.15 -4.89 -18.81
N CYS A 68 5.97 -5.95 -18.76
CA CYS A 68 7.12 -5.97 -17.85
C CYS A 68 8.08 -4.81 -18.09
N ALA A 69 8.29 -4.39 -19.34
CA ALA A 69 9.10 -3.21 -19.65
C ALA A 69 8.55 -1.92 -19.02
N VAL A 70 7.22 -1.76 -19.00
CA VAL A 70 6.58 -0.59 -18.37
C VAL A 70 6.68 -0.67 -16.84
N LEU A 71 6.50 -1.86 -16.27
CA LEU A 71 6.62 -2.07 -14.82
C LEU A 71 8.06 -1.81 -14.35
N GLU A 72 9.05 -2.34 -15.08
CA GLU A 72 10.48 -2.11 -14.81
C GLU A 72 10.84 -0.62 -14.95
N ASP A 73 10.35 0.05 -16.00
CA ASP A 73 10.57 1.48 -16.18
C ASP A 73 10.00 2.30 -15.02
N ALA A 74 8.82 1.93 -14.53
CA ALA A 74 8.17 2.61 -13.41
C ALA A 74 8.81 2.29 -12.05
N MET A 75 9.10 1.02 -11.76
CA MET A 75 9.51 0.59 -10.41
C MET A 75 11.03 0.52 -10.23
N CYS A 76 11.80 0.28 -11.29
CA CYS A 76 13.25 0.10 -11.23
C CYS A 76 14.02 1.29 -11.82
N ASN A 77 13.61 1.78 -12.99
CA ASN A 77 14.37 2.80 -13.72
C ASN A 77 13.91 4.24 -13.41
N ASN A 78 12.89 4.41 -12.56
CA ASN A 78 12.32 5.70 -12.17
C ASN A 78 11.99 6.61 -13.37
N VAL A 79 11.47 6.01 -14.45
CA VAL A 79 11.05 6.72 -15.64
C VAL A 79 9.75 7.45 -15.36
N GLN A 80 9.73 8.75 -15.66
CA GLN A 80 8.57 9.60 -15.44
C GLN A 80 7.61 9.56 -16.63
N GLY A 81 6.31 9.67 -16.37
CA GLY A 81 5.29 9.73 -17.42
C GLY A 81 5.06 8.41 -18.16
N THR A 82 5.28 7.28 -17.48
CA THR A 82 4.95 5.95 -18.03
C THR A 82 3.44 5.80 -18.21
N THR A 83 3.05 4.84 -19.03
CA THR A 83 1.64 4.46 -19.18
C THR A 83 1.06 3.92 -17.88
N LEU A 84 1.89 3.29 -17.02
CA LEU A 84 1.48 2.86 -15.69
C LEU A 84 1.13 4.05 -14.79
N GLN A 85 2.00 5.06 -14.71
CA GLN A 85 1.74 6.26 -13.92
C GLN A 85 0.47 6.98 -14.42
N THR A 86 0.27 7.04 -15.73
CA THR A 86 -0.93 7.65 -16.32
C THR A 86 -2.19 6.87 -15.92
N CYS A 87 -2.12 5.55 -15.88
CA CYS A 87 -3.23 4.69 -15.46
C CYS A 87 -3.53 4.87 -13.97
N MET A 88 -2.52 4.83 -13.11
CA MET A 88 -2.71 4.97 -11.67
C MET A 88 -3.26 6.36 -11.30
N ASN A 89 -2.82 7.43 -11.96
CA ASN A 89 -3.42 8.76 -11.77
C ASN A 89 -4.90 8.81 -12.18
N ALA A 90 -5.28 8.09 -13.23
CA ALA A 90 -6.70 8.01 -13.63
C ALA A 90 -7.55 7.22 -12.63
N CYS A 91 -6.93 6.31 -11.85
CA CYS A 91 -7.60 5.64 -10.75
C CYS A 91 -7.82 6.59 -9.56
N ASP A 92 -6.80 7.38 -9.19
CA ASP A 92 -6.90 8.42 -8.15
C ASP A 92 -7.97 9.46 -8.51
N ASP A 93 -7.96 9.99 -9.74
CA ASP A 93 -9.00 10.91 -10.24
C ASP A 93 -10.42 10.31 -10.23
N ALA A 94 -10.55 8.98 -10.17
CA ALA A 94 -11.83 8.29 -10.13
C ALA A 94 -12.33 8.04 -8.70
N VAL A 95 -11.44 8.10 -7.71
CA VAL A 95 -11.83 8.17 -6.30
C VAL A 95 -12.40 9.56 -6.08
N GLY A 96 -13.58 9.65 -5.47
CA GLY A 96 -14.29 10.93 -5.35
C GLY A 96 -13.50 12.00 -4.59
N THR A 97 -14.12 13.14 -4.35
CA THR A 97 -13.52 14.19 -3.54
C THR A 97 -14.12 14.22 -2.12
N PHE A 98 -13.28 14.61 -1.16
CA PHE A 98 -13.69 14.90 0.22
C PHE A 98 -13.78 16.42 0.40
N THR A 99 -14.85 16.89 1.01
CA THR A 99 -15.02 18.31 1.34
C THR A 99 -14.67 18.52 2.81
N CYS A 100 -13.63 19.31 3.06
CA CYS A 100 -13.19 19.75 4.37
C CYS A 100 -14.29 20.60 5.07
N ASP A 101 -14.22 20.71 6.40
CA ASP A 101 -15.17 21.52 7.17
C ASP A 101 -15.04 23.04 6.88
N ASP A 102 -13.85 23.50 6.49
CA ASP A 102 -13.58 24.85 6.00
C ASP A 102 -14.11 25.13 4.58
N GLY A 103 -14.55 24.09 3.86
CA GLY A 103 -15.11 24.14 2.52
C GLY A 103 -14.11 23.90 1.39
N ASP A 104 -12.84 23.63 1.69
CA ASP A 104 -11.88 23.16 0.69
C ASP A 104 -12.22 21.73 0.22
N GLU A 105 -11.76 21.37 -0.97
CA GLU A 105 -12.02 20.07 -1.59
C GLU A 105 -10.70 19.38 -1.91
N ILE A 106 -10.52 18.20 -1.35
CA ILE A 106 -9.32 17.36 -1.49
C ILE A 106 -9.69 16.00 -2.10
N SER A 107 -8.68 15.21 -2.45
CA SER A 107 -8.93 13.83 -2.88
C SER A 107 -9.49 13.01 -1.72
N MET A 108 -10.42 12.10 -1.99
CA MET A 108 -10.87 11.16 -0.95
C MET A 108 -9.72 10.26 -0.46
N SER A 109 -8.68 10.05 -1.27
CA SER A 109 -7.45 9.35 -0.87
C SER A 109 -6.63 10.12 0.19
N TRP A 110 -6.92 11.41 0.41
CA TRP A 110 -6.26 12.24 1.44
C TRP A 110 -7.06 12.30 2.75
N LYS A 111 -8.18 11.57 2.84
CA LYS A 111 -8.93 11.48 4.09
C LYS A 111 -8.26 10.42 4.97
N CYS A 112 -7.75 10.81 6.14
CA CYS A 112 -7.11 9.89 7.08
C CYS A 112 -5.82 9.28 6.55
N ASP A 113 -5.03 10.06 5.82
CA ASP A 113 -3.74 9.62 5.28
C ASP A 113 -2.56 9.96 6.21
N GLY A 114 -2.84 10.62 7.34
CA GLY A 114 -1.86 11.00 8.36
C GLY A 114 -1.24 12.39 8.14
N GLU A 115 -1.59 13.10 7.06
CA GLU A 115 -1.14 14.46 6.77
C GLU A 115 -2.32 15.44 6.85
N GLU A 116 -2.08 16.67 7.30
CA GLU A 116 -3.10 17.73 7.25
C GLU A 116 -3.14 18.35 5.84
N ASP A 117 -3.98 17.81 4.95
CA ASP A 117 -4.24 18.38 3.62
C ASP A 117 -5.37 19.42 3.64
N CYS A 118 -6.38 19.26 4.52
CA CYS A 118 -7.32 20.34 4.83
C CYS A 118 -6.60 21.44 5.66
N LEU A 119 -6.89 22.72 5.39
CA LEU A 119 -6.28 23.81 6.17
C LEU A 119 -6.72 23.82 7.64
N ASP A 120 -7.86 23.20 7.93
CA ASP A 120 -8.40 23.01 9.27
C ASP A 120 -8.14 21.61 9.86
N GLY A 121 -7.45 20.72 9.12
CA GLY A 121 -7.14 19.35 9.53
C GLY A 121 -8.36 18.43 9.65
N SER A 122 -9.51 18.80 9.09
CA SER A 122 -10.77 18.02 9.20
C SER A 122 -10.73 16.67 8.46
N ASP A 123 -9.82 16.51 7.53
CA ASP A 123 -9.42 15.25 6.91
C ASP A 123 -8.78 14.26 7.89
N GLU A 124 -8.11 14.73 8.93
CA GLU A 124 -7.51 13.85 9.95
C GLU A 124 -8.40 13.64 11.19
N VAL A 125 -9.64 14.14 11.14
CA VAL A 125 -10.62 13.98 12.23
C VAL A 125 -11.56 12.80 11.98
N GLY A 126 -11.76 11.98 13.02
CA GLY A 126 -12.72 10.87 13.00
C GLY A 126 -12.23 9.64 12.22
N CYS A 127 -10.91 9.53 12.03
CA CYS A 127 -10.27 8.40 11.40
C CYS A 127 -10.40 7.12 12.23
N PRO A 128 -10.44 5.94 11.60
CA PRO A 128 -10.36 4.67 12.31
C PRO A 128 -9.12 4.66 13.21
N GLU A 129 -9.23 4.08 14.41
CA GLU A 129 -8.03 3.84 15.21
C GLU A 129 -7.14 2.82 14.49
N PRO A 130 -5.82 3.04 14.47
CA PRO A 130 -4.89 2.08 13.87
C PRO A 130 -4.96 0.75 14.63
N GLU A 131 -4.77 -0.34 13.89
CA GLU A 131 -4.62 -1.64 14.52
C GLU A 131 -3.25 -1.71 15.21
N MET A 132 -3.23 -2.30 16.41
CA MET A 132 -2.04 -2.38 17.25
C MET A 132 -1.64 -3.84 17.42
N PHE A 133 -0.34 -4.11 17.33
CA PHE A 133 0.25 -5.39 17.65
C PHE A 133 0.75 -5.39 19.10
N ALA A 134 0.38 -6.41 19.87
CA ALA A 134 0.77 -6.54 21.26
C ALA A 134 2.08 -7.33 21.39
N CYS A 135 3.14 -6.68 21.89
CA CYS A 135 4.47 -7.28 22.08
C CYS A 135 4.52 -8.38 23.17
N GLY A 136 3.40 -8.58 23.89
CA GLY A 136 3.26 -9.63 24.91
C GLY A 136 3.83 -9.29 26.30
N ASP A 137 4.49 -8.14 26.45
CA ASP A 137 5.02 -7.62 27.73
C ASP A 137 4.30 -6.35 28.22
N GLY A 138 3.25 -5.94 27.50
CA GLY A 138 2.44 -4.75 27.79
C GLY A 138 2.82 -3.53 26.94
N GLU A 139 3.85 -3.64 26.10
CA GLU A 139 4.09 -2.73 24.98
C GLU A 139 3.19 -3.08 23.79
N GLU A 140 2.83 -2.07 23.01
CA GLU A 140 2.07 -2.18 21.77
C GLU A 140 2.74 -1.31 20.70
N VAL A 141 2.84 -1.85 19.50
CA VAL A 141 3.34 -1.17 18.30
C VAL A 141 2.25 -1.16 17.23
N LEU A 142 2.45 -0.42 16.13
CA LEU A 142 1.50 -0.47 15.01
C LEU A 142 1.50 -1.87 14.40
N ALA A 143 0.35 -2.36 13.95
CA ALA A 143 0.26 -3.66 13.28
C ALA A 143 1.13 -3.74 12.01
N ASP A 144 1.35 -2.59 11.35
CA ASP A 144 2.25 -2.47 10.19
C ASP A 144 3.72 -2.79 10.54
N PHE A 145 4.10 -2.73 11.82
CA PHE A 145 5.45 -3.07 12.30
C PHE A 145 5.59 -4.56 12.65
N GLU A 146 4.52 -5.36 12.55
CA GLU A 146 4.65 -6.80 12.65
C GLU A 146 5.35 -7.33 11.38
N CYS A 147 6.50 -7.99 11.53
CA CYS A 147 7.25 -8.59 10.45
C CYS A 147 7.66 -7.63 9.33
N ASP A 148 8.02 -6.40 9.67
CA ASP A 148 8.50 -5.39 8.72
C ASP A 148 10.04 -5.45 8.53
N GLY A 149 10.72 -6.25 9.35
CA GLY A 149 12.16 -6.48 9.32
C GLY A 149 12.97 -5.63 10.30
N GLU A 150 12.32 -4.77 11.09
CA GLU A 150 12.91 -4.01 12.20
C GLU A 150 12.25 -4.42 13.52
N ALA A 151 13.02 -4.42 14.61
CA ALA A 151 12.46 -4.72 15.92
C ALA A 151 11.92 -3.42 16.57
N ASP A 152 10.61 -3.23 16.52
CA ASP A 152 9.91 -2.10 17.14
C ASP A 152 9.47 -2.43 18.57
N CYS A 153 9.11 -3.69 18.85
CA CYS A 153 8.95 -4.14 20.23
C CYS A 153 10.32 -4.16 20.94
N ALA A 154 10.37 -3.72 22.21
CA ALA A 154 11.62 -3.75 22.98
C ALA A 154 12.17 -5.18 23.20
N ASN A 155 11.31 -6.18 23.09
CA ASN A 155 11.65 -7.60 23.14
C ASN A 155 11.81 -8.25 21.75
N GLY A 156 11.52 -7.52 20.66
CA GLY A 156 11.57 -8.00 19.27
C GLY A 156 10.48 -9.00 18.88
N ALA A 157 9.38 -9.08 19.64
CA ALA A 157 8.32 -10.08 19.45
C ALA A 157 7.53 -9.90 18.14
N ASP A 158 7.47 -8.67 17.64
CA ASP A 158 6.94 -8.30 16.32
C ASP A 158 7.69 -8.95 15.15
N GLU A 159 8.95 -9.32 15.34
CA GLU A 159 9.79 -9.97 14.33
C GLU A 159 9.95 -11.50 14.56
N GLU A 160 9.22 -12.07 15.52
CA GLU A 160 9.30 -13.50 15.83
C GLU A 160 8.28 -14.33 15.04
N GLY A 161 8.77 -15.31 14.27
CA GLY A 161 7.91 -16.27 13.58
C GLY A 161 7.35 -15.79 12.24
N CYS A 162 7.92 -14.73 11.70
CA CYS A 162 7.56 -14.15 10.40
C CYS A 162 7.78 -15.13 9.22
N PRO A 163 6.86 -15.17 8.24
CA PRO A 163 7.09 -15.81 6.96
C PRO A 163 8.31 -15.24 6.23
N ASP A 164 8.90 -16.04 5.33
CA ASP A 164 9.92 -15.55 4.41
C ASP A 164 9.22 -14.77 3.28
N TYR A 165 9.07 -13.45 3.47
CA TYR A 165 8.35 -12.59 2.54
C TYR A 165 9.17 -12.31 1.27
N ALA A 166 8.50 -12.36 0.12
CA ALA A 166 9.09 -12.01 -1.17
C ALA A 166 9.50 -10.53 -1.17
N GLN A 167 10.74 -10.26 -1.55
CA GLN A 167 11.31 -8.92 -1.55
C GLN A 167 11.38 -8.36 -2.97
N PHE A 168 11.17 -7.05 -3.11
CA PHE A 168 11.30 -6.38 -4.39
C PHE A 168 12.75 -6.41 -4.89
N THR A 169 12.92 -6.75 -6.17
CA THR A 169 14.21 -6.77 -6.83
C THR A 169 14.09 -6.23 -8.25
N CYS A 170 15.21 -5.77 -8.81
CA CYS A 170 15.26 -5.30 -10.19
C CYS A 170 16.23 -6.18 -10.98
N PRO A 171 15.81 -6.69 -12.15
CA PRO A 171 16.66 -7.52 -13.02
C PRO A 171 17.85 -6.76 -13.65
#